data_AF-A0A3A4VTZ5-F1
#
_entry.id   AF-A0A3A4VTZ5-F1
#
_cell.length_a   1.000
_cell.length_b   1.000
_cell.length_c   1.000
_cell.angle_alpha   90.00
_cell.angle_beta   90.00
_cell.angle_gamma   90.00
#
_symmetry.space_group_name_H-M   'P 1'
#
loop_
_entity.id
_entity.type
_entity.pdbx_description
1 polymer ?
#
loop_
_entity_poly.entity_id
_entity_poly.type
_entity_poly.pdbx_seq_one_letter_code
_entity_poly.pdbx_strand_id
1 'polypeptide(L)'
;MDRVQIQLYPSGSHPFDENDPINFTARITHWHLTTKPHAWRPPTDLIETEAAYIVRMEIAGMNVADFTINIASNLVTINGTRWESYPDCAFYQMEIPSGDFSSSVEIPTPIDEETIAAVYENGFLHITLPKAKIKQIKVN
;
A
#
# COMPACT_ATOMS: atom_id res chain seq x y z
N MET A 1 -9.25 10.65 14.74
CA MET A 1 -8.12 9.81 14.30
C MET A 1 -8.76 8.56 13.78
N ASP A 2 -8.78 8.41 12.46
CA ASP A 2 -9.62 7.43 11.81
C ASP A 2 -8.74 6.27 11.38
N ARG A 3 -9.10 5.05 11.83
CA ARG A 3 -8.31 3.83 11.63
C ARG A 3 -8.76 3.12 10.38
N VAL A 4 -7.81 2.73 9.53
CA VAL A 4 -8.07 1.96 8.31
C VAL A 4 -8.07 0.46 8.62
N GLN A 5 -8.94 -0.30 7.97
CA GLN A 5 -8.97 -1.75 8.05
C GLN A 5 -7.85 -2.35 7.18
N ILE A 6 -7.16 -3.36 7.70
CA ILE A 6 -6.06 -4.04 6.99
C ILE A 6 -6.44 -5.51 6.83
N GLN A 7 -6.33 -6.00 5.60
CA GLN A 7 -6.56 -7.41 5.29
C GLN A 7 -5.21 -8.12 5.14
N LEU A 8 -5.00 -9.13 5.99
CA LEU A 8 -3.84 -10.01 5.92
C LEU A 8 -4.20 -11.29 5.13
N TYR A 9 -3.29 -11.75 4.29
CA TYR A 9 -3.41 -13.00 3.55
C TYR A 9 -2.34 -14.00 4.03
N PRO A 10 -2.72 -15.25 4.38
CA PRO A 10 -1.77 -16.29 4.75
C PRO A 10 -0.66 -16.48 3.71
N SER A 11 0.55 -16.78 4.17
CA SER A 11 1.66 -17.20 3.30
C SER A 11 1.23 -18.37 2.41
N GLY A 12 1.19 -18.16 1.09
CA GLY A 12 0.80 -19.15 0.09
C GLY A 12 -0.59 -18.96 -0.53
N SER A 13 -1.43 -18.07 0.02
CA SER A 13 -2.62 -17.58 -0.69
C SER A 13 -2.24 -16.35 -1.51
N HIS A 14 -2.00 -16.52 -2.81
CA HIS A 14 -1.88 -15.40 -3.74
C HIS A 14 -3.29 -14.98 -4.19
N PRO A 15 -3.79 -13.78 -3.82
CA PRO A 15 -5.03 -13.26 -4.39
C PRO A 15 -4.85 -12.82 -5.86
N PHE A 16 -3.63 -12.91 -6.38
CA PHE A 16 -3.27 -12.57 -7.75
C PHE A 16 -3.14 -13.85 -8.56
N ASP A 17 -3.96 -13.97 -9.61
CA ASP A 17 -3.82 -15.02 -10.61
C ASP A 17 -2.49 -14.82 -11.35
N GLU A 18 -1.61 -15.80 -11.26
CA GLU A 18 -0.32 -15.83 -11.97
C GLU A 18 -0.47 -15.83 -13.50
N ASN A 19 -1.69 -16.12 -14.00
CA ASN A 19 -2.06 -16.07 -15.40
C ASN A 19 -2.80 -14.78 -15.80
N ASP A 20 -2.94 -13.80 -14.91
CA ASP A 20 -3.52 -12.49 -15.25
C ASP A 20 -2.55 -11.75 -16.21
N PRO A 21 -2.94 -11.50 -17.47
CA PRO A 21 -2.07 -10.91 -18.50
C PRO A 21 -1.63 -9.48 -18.19
N ILE A 22 -2.08 -8.90 -17.08
CA ILE A 22 -1.91 -7.50 -16.68
C ILE A 22 -0.69 -7.29 -15.75
N ASN A 23 -0.10 -8.35 -15.17
CA ASN A 23 0.97 -8.23 -14.17
C ASN A 23 2.39 -8.34 -14.77
N PHE A 24 2.90 -7.25 -15.35
CA PHE A 24 4.32 -7.15 -15.73
C PHE A 24 5.19 -6.81 -14.50
N THR A 25 5.90 -7.79 -13.96
CA THR A 25 6.85 -7.59 -12.85
C THR A 25 8.26 -7.34 -13.39
N ALA A 26 8.70 -6.08 -13.49
CA ALA A 26 10.10 -5.74 -13.71
C ALA A 26 10.83 -5.59 -12.38
N ARG A 27 11.84 -6.44 -12.12
CA ARG A 27 12.72 -6.32 -10.95
C ARG A 27 13.85 -5.35 -11.26
N ILE A 28 13.70 -4.09 -10.84
CA ILE A 28 14.83 -3.16 -10.74
C ILE A 28 14.96 -2.86 -9.24
N THR A 29 15.87 -3.56 -8.56
CA THR A 29 16.30 -3.36 -7.17
C THR A 29 15.20 -2.91 -6.18
N HIS A 30 14.51 -3.88 -5.57
CA HIS A 30 13.56 -3.75 -4.44
C HIS A 30 12.26 -2.93 -4.68
N TRP A 31 11.86 -2.67 -5.92
CA TRP A 31 10.54 -2.11 -6.23
C TRP A 31 9.74 -3.07 -7.12
N HIS A 32 8.63 -3.59 -6.60
CA HIS A 32 7.63 -4.28 -7.42
C HIS A 32 6.65 -3.26 -7.99
N LEU A 33 6.78 -2.98 -9.29
CA LEU A 33 5.82 -2.16 -10.02
C LEU A 33 4.62 -3.03 -10.42
N THR A 34 3.59 -3.15 -9.58
CA THR A 34 2.30 -3.70 -10.02
C THR A 34 1.57 -2.62 -10.82
N THR A 35 1.64 -2.68 -12.15
CA THR A 35 0.94 -1.74 -13.03
C THR A 35 -0.46 -2.28 -13.32
N LYS A 36 -1.50 -1.74 -12.69
CA LYS A 36 -2.81 -1.69 -13.35
C LYS A 36 -2.66 -0.63 -14.47
N PRO A 37 -2.78 -0.98 -15.77
CA PRO A 37 -2.43 -0.08 -16.88
C PRO A 37 -3.26 1.22 -16.98
N HIS A 38 -4.19 1.45 -16.05
CA HIS A 38 -5.04 2.65 -15.98
C HIS A 38 -5.12 3.28 -14.57
N ALA A 39 -4.42 2.74 -13.58
CA ALA A 39 -4.46 3.27 -12.22
C ALA A 39 -3.33 4.29 -12.01
N TRP A 40 -3.66 5.46 -11.47
CA TRP A 40 -2.64 6.43 -11.09
C TRP A 40 -1.87 5.95 -9.85
N ARG A 41 -0.69 6.53 -9.62
CA ARG A 41 0.23 6.14 -8.56
C ARG A 41 0.48 7.30 -7.61
N PRO A 42 -0.14 7.30 -6.43
CA PRO A 42 0.14 8.30 -5.42
C PRO A 42 1.60 8.19 -4.97
N PRO A 43 2.29 9.32 -4.72
CA PRO A 43 3.64 9.29 -4.16
C PRO A 43 3.66 8.46 -2.87
N THR A 44 4.57 7.49 -2.81
CA THR A 44 4.65 6.53 -1.70
C THR A 44 6.11 6.38 -1.28
N ASP A 45 6.38 6.65 0.00
CA ASP A 45 7.67 6.47 0.64
C ASP A 45 7.68 5.19 1.48
N LEU A 46 8.81 4.48 1.49
CA LEU A 46 9.11 3.42 2.45
C LEU A 46 10.24 3.90 3.36
N ILE A 47 9.97 4.01 4.66
CA ILE A 47 10.92 4.48 5.67
C ILE A 47 11.25 3.31 6.59
N GLU A 48 12.53 3.05 6.78
CA GLU A 48 13.00 2.07 7.76
C GLU A 48 13.45 2.76 9.04
N THR A 49 13.00 2.23 10.18
CA THR A 49 13.49 2.57 11.51
C THR A 49 14.09 1.33 12.17
N GLU A 50 14.67 1.49 13.36
CA GLU A 50 15.16 0.34 14.13
C GLU A 50 14.03 -0.65 14.45
N ALA A 51 12.84 -0.16 14.78
CA ALA A 51 11.73 -0.98 15.28
C ALA A 51 10.69 -1.37 14.22
N ALA A 52 10.56 -0.63 13.12
CA ALA A 52 9.47 -0.78 12.16
C ALA A 52 9.82 -0.26 10.75
N TYR A 53 9.05 -0.71 9.77
CA TYR A 53 8.89 -0.04 8.48
C TYR A 53 7.65 0.86 8.53
N ILE A 54 7.73 2.03 7.89
CA ILE A 54 6.62 2.96 7.76
C ILE A 54 6.39 3.21 6.27
N VAL A 55 5.24 2.79 5.75
CA VAL A 55 4.78 3.16 4.42
C VAL A 55 3.99 4.45 4.55
N ARG A 56 4.41 5.50 3.85
CA ARG A 56 3.75 6.81 3.87
C ARG A 56 3.32 7.19 2.46
N MET A 57 2.03 7.40 2.26
CA MET A 57 1.45 7.75 0.96
C MET A 57 0.82 9.13 1.02
N GLU A 58 1.16 10.00 0.08
CA GLU A 58 0.47 11.29 -0.13
C GLU A 58 -0.81 11.02 -0.93
N ILE A 59 -1.96 11.27 -0.31
CA ILE A 59 -3.27 11.00 -0.90
C ILE A 59 -4.37 11.85 -0.24
N ALA A 60 -4.28 13.17 -0.42
CA ALA A 60 -5.25 14.10 0.14
C ALA A 60 -6.69 13.93 -0.39
N GLY A 61 -7.67 14.36 0.40
CA GLY A 61 -9.08 14.48 -0.03
C GLY A 61 -9.86 13.16 -0.10
N MET A 62 -9.39 12.10 0.55
CA MET A 62 -10.05 10.79 0.57
C MET A 62 -10.57 10.45 1.96
N ASN A 63 -11.51 9.53 2.04
CA ASN A 63 -11.98 8.98 3.32
C ASN A 63 -11.28 7.67 3.61
N VAL A 64 -11.21 7.30 4.89
CA VAL A 64 -10.65 6.02 5.33
C VAL A 64 -11.29 4.80 4.64
N ALA A 65 -12.59 4.89 4.34
CA ALA A 65 -13.32 3.83 3.65
C ALA A 65 -12.94 3.65 2.16
N ASP A 66 -12.25 4.63 1.57
CA ASP A 66 -11.85 4.60 0.16
C ASP A 66 -10.54 3.82 -0.06
N PHE A 67 -9.90 3.34 1.01
CA PHE A 67 -8.64 2.59 0.97
C PHE A 67 -8.87 1.10 1.25
N THR A 68 -8.16 0.26 0.52
CA THR A 68 -7.96 -1.15 0.83
C THR A 68 -6.47 -1.42 0.95
N ILE A 69 -6.05 -1.94 2.11
CA ILE A 69 -4.67 -2.30 2.38
C ILE A 69 -4.60 -3.82 2.51
N ASN A 70 -3.83 -4.44 1.63
CA ASN A 70 -3.59 -5.87 1.59
C ASN A 70 -2.12 -6.16 1.86
N ILE A 71 -1.85 -7.14 2.72
CA ILE A 71 -0.49 -7.62 2.97
C ILE A 71 -0.45 -9.11 2.64
N ALA A 72 0.41 -9.48 1.70
CA ALA A 72 0.62 -10.85 1.28
C ALA A 72 2.14 -11.13 1.24
N SER A 73 2.58 -12.10 2.05
CA SER A 73 4.00 -12.41 2.26
C SER A 73 4.79 -11.18 2.76
N ASN A 74 5.53 -10.50 1.88
CA ASN A 74 6.27 -9.28 2.19
C ASN A 74 5.82 -8.08 1.33
N LEU A 75 4.72 -8.19 0.59
CA LEU A 75 4.22 -7.13 -0.28
C LEU A 75 3.01 -6.43 0.36
N VAL A 76 3.14 -5.12 0.59
CA VAL A 76 2.04 -4.25 1.02
C VAL A 76 1.45 -3.59 -0.22
N THR A 77 0.18 -3.87 -0.49
CA THR A 77 -0.56 -3.29 -1.62
C THR A 77 -1.65 -2.36 -1.09
N ILE A 78 -1.67 -1.13 -1.59
CA ILE A 78 -2.65 -0.10 -1.24
C ILE A 78 -3.45 0.20 -2.51
N ASN A 79 -4.76 0.00 -2.44
CA ASN A 79 -5.69 0.27 -3.52
C ASN A 79 -6.80 1.22 -3.08
N GLY A 80 -7.41 1.90 -4.04
CA GLY A 80 -8.62 2.69 -3.82
C GLY A 80 -9.03 3.44 -5.08
N THR A 81 -10.05 4.27 -4.95
CA THR A 81 -10.56 5.10 -6.04
C THR A 81 -10.82 6.50 -5.53
N ARG A 82 -10.14 7.51 -6.09
CA ARG A 82 -10.46 8.92 -5.81
C ARG A 82 -11.60 9.35 -6.74
N TRP A 83 -12.80 9.47 -6.18
CA TRP A 83 -13.97 9.93 -6.92
C TRP A 83 -13.97 11.46 -7.04
N GLU A 84 -14.03 11.97 -8.26
CA GLU A 84 -14.31 13.37 -8.53
C GLU A 84 -15.49 13.46 -9.52
N SER A 85 -16.45 14.33 -9.23
CA SER A 85 -17.60 14.60 -10.09
C SER A 85 -17.86 16.09 -10.13
N TYR A 86 -17.72 16.67 -11.32
CA TYR A 86 -18.04 18.07 -11.58
C TYR A 86 -19.07 18.12 -12.71
N PRO A 87 -20.38 18.03 -12.40
CA PRO A 87 -21.41 18.20 -13.41
C PRO A 87 -21.42 19.63 -13.93
N ASP A 88 -21.72 19.79 -15.21
CA ASP A 88 -22.01 21.08 -15.86
C ASP A 88 -20.89 22.14 -15.77
N CYS A 89 -19.61 21.73 -15.90
CA CYS A 89 -18.48 22.66 -15.91
C CYS A 89 -17.49 22.43 -17.08
N ALA A 90 -16.74 23.49 -17.44
CA ALA A 90 -15.59 23.40 -18.32
C ALA A 90 -14.28 23.44 -17.51
N PHE A 91 -13.37 22.50 -17.77
CA PHE A 91 -12.06 22.49 -17.16
C PHE A 91 -11.09 23.37 -17.97
N TYR A 92 -10.43 24.30 -17.31
CA TYR A 92 -9.31 25.05 -17.90
C TYR A 92 -7.95 24.36 -17.64
N GLN A 93 -7.84 23.59 -16.54
CA GLN A 93 -6.63 22.88 -16.14
C GLN A 93 -7.00 21.73 -15.20
N MET A 94 -6.29 20.60 -15.34
CA MET A 94 -6.44 19.43 -14.48
C MET A 94 -5.06 18.85 -14.17
N GLU A 95 -4.61 19.00 -12.92
CA GLU A 95 -3.31 18.49 -12.45
C GLU A 95 -3.46 17.46 -11.34
N ILE A 96 -4.61 17.46 -10.66
CA ILE A 96 -4.91 16.54 -9.56
C ILE A 96 -5.36 15.20 -10.18
N PRO A 97 -4.67 14.08 -9.86
CA PRO A 97 -5.09 12.77 -10.34
C PRO A 97 -6.40 12.33 -9.70
N SER A 98 -7.28 11.71 -10.48
CA SER A 98 -8.54 11.09 -10.04
C SER A 98 -8.70 9.68 -10.61
N GLY A 99 -9.63 8.90 -10.06
CA GLY A 99 -9.90 7.52 -10.46
C GLY A 99 -9.16 6.49 -9.62
N ASP A 100 -9.09 5.26 -10.15
CA ASP A 100 -8.46 4.13 -9.47
C ASP A 100 -6.97 4.36 -9.26
N PHE A 101 -6.46 3.98 -8.09
CA PHE A 101 -5.03 3.94 -7.82
C PHE A 101 -4.59 2.59 -7.24
N SER A 102 -3.31 2.29 -7.44
CA SER A 102 -2.67 1.13 -6.84
C SER A 102 -1.19 1.40 -6.62
N SER A 103 -0.72 1.18 -5.40
CA SER A 103 0.71 1.26 -5.04
C SER A 103 1.10 0.01 -4.27
N SER A 104 2.28 -0.52 -4.57
CA SER A 104 2.81 -1.71 -3.91
C SER A 104 4.23 -1.45 -3.43
N VAL A 105 4.51 -1.88 -2.21
CA VAL A 105 5.81 -1.72 -1.55
C VAL A 105 6.24 -3.07 -1.01
N GLU A 106 7.43 -3.51 -1.40
CA GLU A 106 8.03 -4.74 -0.87
C GLU A 106 8.79 -4.43 0.41
N ILE A 107 8.55 -5.24 1.45
CA ILE A 107 9.17 -5.11 2.76
C ILE A 107 10.39 -6.04 2.83
N PRO A 108 11.58 -5.53 3.21
CA PRO A 108 12.81 -6.31 3.17
C PRO A 108 12.89 -7.48 4.17
N THR A 109 12.26 -7.35 5.35
CA THR A 109 12.33 -8.37 6.41
C THR A 109 10.96 -8.70 6.97
N PRO A 110 10.80 -9.86 7.64
CA PRO A 110 9.54 -10.22 8.29
C PRO A 110 9.06 -9.15 9.28
N ILE A 111 7.74 -8.96 9.30
CA ILE A 111 7.04 -8.01 10.17
C ILE A 111 6.19 -8.76 11.19
N ASP A 112 5.87 -8.11 12.29
CA ASP A 112 4.89 -8.58 13.27
C ASP A 112 3.49 -8.20 12.79
N GLU A 113 2.82 -9.17 12.17
CA GLU A 113 1.49 -8.99 11.60
C GLU A 113 0.40 -8.70 12.63
N GLU A 114 0.60 -9.07 13.91
CA GLU A 114 -0.39 -8.87 14.98
C GLU A 114 -0.48 -7.41 15.43
N THR A 115 0.56 -6.60 15.15
CA THR A 115 0.70 -5.23 15.69
C THR A 115 0.75 -4.15 14.62
N ILE A 116 0.33 -4.47 13.39
CA ILE A 116 0.24 -3.51 12.30
C ILE A 116 -0.84 -2.47 12.57
N ALA A 117 -0.56 -1.22 12.20
CA ALA A 117 -1.51 -0.12 12.32
C ALA A 117 -1.50 0.78 11.08
N ALA A 118 -2.66 1.31 10.72
CA ALA A 118 -2.80 2.31 9.67
C ALA A 118 -3.60 3.53 10.15
N VAL A 119 -3.11 4.73 9.85
CA VAL A 119 -3.71 6.02 10.21
C VAL A 119 -3.74 6.91 8.97
N TYR A 120 -4.87 7.56 8.73
CA TYR A 120 -5.00 8.60 7.72
C TYR A 120 -5.17 9.96 8.40
N GLU A 121 -4.24 10.88 8.15
CA GLU A 121 -4.28 12.22 8.70
C GLU A 121 -3.56 13.23 7.79
N ASN A 122 -4.09 14.46 7.73
CA ASN A 122 -3.47 15.58 6.98
C ASN A 122 -3.16 15.25 5.51
N GLY A 123 -3.98 14.40 4.89
CA GLY A 123 -3.80 13.95 3.50
C GLY A 123 -2.74 12.87 3.31
N PHE A 124 -2.21 12.29 4.39
CA PHE A 124 -1.25 11.20 4.35
C PHE A 124 -1.82 9.93 4.96
N LEU A 125 -1.65 8.82 4.24
CA LEU A 125 -1.86 7.48 4.79
C LEU A 125 -0.52 6.97 5.33
N HIS A 126 -0.52 6.62 6.61
CA HIS A 126 0.62 6.06 7.32
C HIS A 126 0.32 4.62 7.71
N ILE A 127 1.13 3.67 7.26
CA ILE A 127 1.06 2.25 7.63
C ILE A 127 2.33 1.91 8.39
N THR A 128 2.18 1.56 9.67
CA THR A 128 3.27 1.14 10.54
C THR A 128 3.33 -0.38 10.60
N LEU A 129 4.49 -0.92 10.24
CA LEU A 129 4.76 -2.36 10.12
C LEU A 129 5.91 -2.71 11.07
N PRO A 130 5.63 -3.08 12.33
CA PRO A 130 6.68 -3.43 13.29
C PRO A 130 7.51 -4.62 12.80
N LYS A 131 8.82 -4.59 13.02
CA LYS A 131 9.72 -5.69 12.63
C LYS A 131 9.47 -6.92 13.52
N ALA A 132 9.48 -8.11 12.92
CA ALA A 132 9.34 -9.34 13.67
C ALA A 132 10.51 -9.53 14.66
N LYS A 133 10.22 -10.04 15.86
CA LYS A 133 11.27 -10.36 16.84
C LYS A 133 12.05 -11.58 16.38
N ILE A 134 13.37 -11.48 16.40
CA ILE A 134 14.27 -12.60 16.09
C ILE A 134 14.18 -13.63 17.22
N LYS A 135 13.69 -14.83 16.93
CA LYS A 135 13.63 -15.94 17.89
C LYS A 135 15.00 -16.61 17.96
N GLN A 136 15.79 -16.27 18.99
CA GLN A 136 17.06 -16.95 19.25
C GLN A 136 16.81 -18.30 19.93
N ILE A 137 17.27 -19.39 19.32
CA ILE A 137 17.26 -20.71 19.94
C ILE A 137 18.63 -20.91 20.59
N LYS A 138 18.64 -21.16 21.90
CA LYS A 138 19.86 -21.61 22.59
C LYS A 138 20.07 -23.09 22.30
N VAL A 139 21.29 -23.43 21.89
CA VAL A 139 21.72 -24.82 21.74
C VAL A 139 22.10 -25.35 23.13
N ASN A 140 21.57 -26.51 23.50
CA ASN A 140 21.95 -27.26 24.71
C ASN A 140 22.98 -28.33 24.36
#